data_AF-A0A7T1ANA3-F1
#
_entry.id   AF-A0A7T1ANA3-F1
#
_cell.length_a   1.000
_cell.length_b   1.000
_cell.length_c   1.000
_cell.angle_alpha   90.00
_cell.angle_beta   90.00
_cell.angle_gamma   90.00
#
_symmetry.space_group_name_H-M   'P 1'
#
loop_
_entity.id
_entity.type
_entity.pdbx_description
1 polymer ?
#
loop_
_entity_poly.entity_id
_entity_poly.type
_entity_poly.pdbx_seq_one_letter_code
_entity_poly.pdbx_strand_id
1 'polypeptide(L)'
;MAKKIDELAANPYLGKPLGNLNDINLTGFYKLYTDDKKIRIVYRLLLEDRVIVEIWGIGKREKSQIYQKVNRRVQNRKKKK
;
A
#
# COMPACT_ATOMS: atom_id res chain seq x y z
N MET A 1 9.07 -0.92 13.17
CA MET A 1 8.20 -0.06 12.33
C MET A 1 8.97 1.11 11.73
N ALA A 2 9.55 2.01 12.54
CA ALA A 2 10.30 3.19 12.06
C ALA A 2 11.30 2.88 10.93
N LYS A 3 12.20 1.91 11.17
CA LYS A 3 13.23 1.49 10.20
C LYS A 3 12.71 1.15 8.80
N LYS A 4 11.49 0.60 8.68
CA LYS A 4 10.92 0.22 7.37
C LYS A 4 10.31 1.40 6.62
N ILE A 5 9.87 2.43 7.34
CA ILE A 5 9.43 3.69 6.74
C ILE A 5 10.66 4.46 6.26
N ASP A 6 11.75 4.46 7.02
CA ASP A 6 13.01 5.10 6.62
C ASP A 6 13.59 4.46 5.34
N GLU A 7 13.61 3.12 5.28
CA GLU A 7 14.00 2.39 4.08
C GLU A 7 13.09 2.72 2.88
N LEU A 8 11.77 2.84 3.12
CA LEU A 8 10.81 3.18 2.07
C LEU A 8 10.95 4.64 1.61
N ALA A 9 11.36 5.56 2.49
CA ALA A 9 11.67 6.94 2.15
C ALA A 9 12.96 7.03 1.30
N ALA A 10 13.97 6.23 1.63
CA ALA A 10 15.20 6.15 0.86
C ALA A 10 15.01 5.47 -0.51
N ASN A 11 14.16 4.43 -0.58
CA ASN A 11 13.83 3.75 -1.83
C ASN A 11 12.32 3.42 -1.92
N PRO A 12 11.53 4.29 -2.60
CA PRO A 12 10.09 4.11 -2.78
C PRO A 12 9.69 2.84 -3.54
N TYR A 13 10.61 2.21 -4.27
CA TYR A 13 10.38 1.04 -5.12
C TYR A 13 10.66 -0.29 -4.42
N LEU A 14 10.93 -0.27 -3.10
CA LEU A 14 11.14 -1.47 -2.28
C LEU A 14 9.94 -2.43 -2.23
N GLY A 15 8.73 -1.91 -2.43
CA GLY A 15 7.51 -2.69 -2.40
C GLY A 15 7.31 -3.52 -3.67
N LYS A 16 6.60 -4.64 -3.52
CA LYS A 16 6.16 -5.44 -4.67
C LYS A 16 4.85 -4.85 -5.23
N PRO A 17 4.70 -4.73 -6.56
CA PRO A 17 3.45 -4.24 -7.13
C PRO A 17 2.29 -5.16 -6.76
N LEU A 18 1.15 -4.54 -6.53
CA LEU A 18 -0.14 -5.19 -6.41
C LEU A 18 -0.87 -5.12 -7.76
N GLY A 19 -1.73 -6.10 -7.99
CA GLY A 19 -2.60 -6.15 -9.17
C GLY A 19 -4.02 -6.41 -8.74
N ASN A 20 -4.75 -7.11 -9.60
CA ASN A 20 -6.12 -7.53 -9.33
C ASN A 20 -6.13 -8.88 -8.60
N LEU A 21 -6.88 -8.98 -7.49
CA LEU A 21 -7.03 -10.22 -6.75
C LEU A 21 -8.46 -10.30 -6.19
N ASN A 22 -9.24 -11.32 -6.58
CA ASN A 22 -10.57 -11.60 -6.05
C ASN A 22 -11.45 -10.33 -5.95
N ASP A 23 -11.71 -9.68 -7.10
CA ASP A 23 -12.49 -8.43 -7.23
C ASP A 23 -11.91 -7.18 -6.53
N ILE A 24 -10.69 -7.28 -6.00
CA ILE A 24 -9.97 -6.16 -5.42
C ILE A 24 -8.89 -5.70 -6.40
N ASN A 25 -9.20 -4.62 -7.13
CA ASN A 25 -8.25 -3.99 -8.03
C ASN A 25 -7.37 -2.98 -7.26
N LEU A 26 -6.14 -3.39 -6.96
CA LEU A 26 -5.09 -2.56 -6.37
C LEU A 26 -3.94 -2.32 -7.35
N THR A 27 -4.22 -2.35 -8.66
CA THR A 27 -3.24 -1.94 -9.68
C THR A 27 -2.77 -0.51 -9.41
N GLY A 28 -1.46 -0.29 -9.48
CA GLY A 28 -0.82 0.99 -9.11
C GLY A 28 -0.49 1.13 -7.63
N PHE A 29 -0.82 0.14 -6.80
CA PHE A 29 -0.36 0.05 -5.42
C PHE A 29 0.81 -0.92 -5.27
N TYR A 30 1.51 -0.80 -4.17
CA TYR A 30 2.64 -1.62 -3.76
C TYR A 30 2.39 -2.18 -2.35
N LYS A 31 3.00 -3.32 -2.07
CA LYS A 31 3.06 -3.92 -0.72
C LYS A 31 4.50 -4.04 -0.25
N LEU A 32 4.73 -3.68 1.01
CA LEU A 32 6.00 -3.91 1.71
C LEU A 32 5.74 -4.76 2.96
N TYR A 33 6.61 -5.74 3.20
CA TYR A 33 6.57 -6.57 4.41
C TYR A 33 7.40 -5.93 5.52
N THR A 34 6.87 -5.96 6.73
CA THR A 34 7.60 -5.63 7.95
C THR A 34 7.24 -6.63 9.05
N ASP A 35 8.03 -6.64 10.13
CA ASP A 35 7.81 -7.50 11.30
C ASP A 35 7.64 -8.98 10.91
N ASP A 36 8.69 -9.60 10.35
CA ASP A 36 8.69 -11.00 9.90
C ASP A 36 7.50 -11.38 8.99
N LYS A 37 7.10 -10.46 8.10
CA LYS A 37 5.96 -10.60 7.18
C LYS A 37 4.59 -10.67 7.87
N LYS A 38 4.52 -10.40 9.19
CA LYS A 38 3.27 -10.31 9.96
C LYS A 38 2.48 -9.06 9.59
N ILE A 39 3.17 -7.97 9.23
CA ILE A 39 2.54 -6.69 8.89
C ILE A 39 2.87 -6.29 7.45
N ARG A 40 1.89 -5.69 6.78
CA ARG A 40 2.02 -5.11 5.43
C ARG A 40 1.74 -3.63 5.44
N ILE A 41 2.58 -2.89 4.73
CA ILE A 41 2.34 -1.50 4.33
C ILE A 41 1.85 -1.54 2.89
N VAL A 42 0.67 -0.96 2.65
CA VAL A 42 0.09 -0.78 1.31
C VAL A 42 0.14 0.69 0.98
N TYR A 43 0.79 1.04 -0.13
CA TYR A 43 1.03 2.41 -0.54
C TYR A 43 0.95 2.54 -2.06
N ARG A 44 0.91 3.77 -2.57
CA ARG A 44 1.10 4.06 -4.00
C ARG A 44 2.13 5.16 -4.17
N LEU A 45 2.70 5.23 -5.37
CA LEU A 45 3.62 6.29 -5.76
C LEU A 45 2.85 7.32 -6.56
N LEU A 46 2.98 8.60 -6.18
CA LEU A 46 2.55 9.72 -7.01
C LEU A 46 3.81 10.34 -7.59
N LEU A 47 3.90 10.30 -8.92
CA LEU A 47 5.03 10.80 -9.70
C LEU A 47 4.58 12.09 -10.38
N GLU A 48 4.57 13.17 -9.61
CA GLU A 48 4.39 14.53 -10.11
C GLU A 48 5.77 15.22 -10.08
N ASP A 49 5.90 16.44 -9.56
CA ASP A 49 7.19 17.15 -9.45
C ASP A 49 8.16 16.50 -8.45
N ARG A 50 7.64 15.62 -7.59
CA ARG A 50 8.41 14.85 -6.60
C ARG A 50 7.78 13.48 -6.41
N VAL A 51 8.59 12.50 -5.98
CA VAL A 51 8.10 11.17 -5.64
C VAL A 51 7.43 11.23 -4.27
N ILE A 52 6.11 11.05 -4.24
CA ILE A 52 5.34 10.97 -2.99
C ILE A 52 4.92 9.53 -2.74
N VAL A 53 5.33 9.00 -1.59
CA VAL A 53 4.86 7.73 -1.06
C VAL A 53 3.59 7.96 -0.27
N GLU A 54 2.43 7.66 -0.85
CA GLU A 54 1.16 7.77 -0.15
C GLU A 54 0.79 6.43 0.47
N ILE A 55 0.88 6.32 1.80
CA ILE A 55 0.51 5.10 2.54
C ILE A 55 -1.00 5.06 2.74
N TRP A 56 -1.64 4.01 2.24
CA TRP A 56 -3.09 3.81 2.34
C TRP A 56 -3.50 2.86 3.45
N GLY A 57 -2.59 2.02 3.93
CA GLY A 57 -2.89 1.12 5.03
C GLY A 57 -1.66 0.41 5.56
N ILE A 58 -1.63 0.25 6.89
CA ILE A 58 -0.67 -0.59 7.58
C ILE A 58 -1.49 -1.59 8.41
N GLY A 59 -1.19 -2.88 8.29
CA GLY A 59 -1.96 -3.87 9.04
C GLY A 59 -1.47 -5.30 8.91
N LYS A 60 -1.98 -6.16 9.78
CA LYS A 60 -1.61 -7.58 9.83
C LYS A 60 -1.95 -8.30 8.51
N ARG A 61 -1.22 -9.38 8.25
CA ARG A 61 -1.41 -10.22 7.05
C ARG A 61 -2.77 -10.89 6.99
N GLU A 62 -3.39 -11.16 8.14
CA GLU A 62 -4.49 -12.10 8.27
C GLU A 62 -5.64 -11.84 7.30
N LYS A 63 -6.04 -12.93 6.63
CA LYS A 63 -7.22 -13.04 5.75
C LYS A 63 -7.33 -11.96 4.66
N SER A 64 -6.22 -11.36 4.22
CA SER A 64 -6.24 -10.30 3.18
C SER A 64 -7.05 -9.05 3.57
N GLN A 65 -7.42 -8.88 4.85
CA GLN A 65 -8.31 -7.80 5.30
C GLN A 65 -7.75 -6.40 4.99
N ILE A 66 -6.42 -6.26 4.97
CA ILE A 66 -5.78 -4.98 4.64
C ILE A 66 -6.09 -4.54 3.20
N TYR A 67 -6.14 -5.48 2.25
CA TYR A 67 -6.46 -5.16 0.86
C TYR A 67 -7.92 -4.75 0.69
N GLN A 68 -8.85 -5.44 1.38
CA GLN A 68 -10.26 -5.06 1.41
C GLN A 68 -10.46 -3.66 2.01
N LYS A 69 -9.80 -3.37 3.14
CA LYS A 69 -9.84 -2.05 3.79
C LYS A 69 -9.32 -0.96 2.88
N VAL A 70 -8.17 -1.18 2.22
CA VAL A 70 -7.59 -0.22 1.28
C VAL A 70 -8.50 -0.04 0.07
N ASN A 71 -9.01 -1.11 -0.54
CA ASN A 71 -9.95 -1.02 -1.67
C ASN A 71 -11.18 -0.19 -1.30
N ARG A 72 -11.81 -0.45 -0.14
CA ARG A 72 -12.96 0.34 0.33
C ARG A 72 -12.63 1.83 0.45
N ARG A 73 -11.44 2.17 0.98
CA ARG A 73 -10.98 3.58 1.05
C ARG A 73 -10.82 4.17 -0.35
N VAL A 74 -10.24 3.42 -1.30
CA VAL A 74 -10.04 3.86 -2.69
C VAL A 74 -11.38 4.13 -3.36
N GLN A 75 -12.34 3.21 -3.24
CA GLN A 75 -13.67 3.37 -3.82
C GLN A 75 -14.42 4.56 -3.21
N ASN A 76 -14.35 4.74 -1.89
CA ASN A 76 -14.97 5.90 -1.23
C ASN A 76 -14.36 7.23 -1.68
N ARG A 77 -13.05 7.28 -1.95
CA ARG A 77 -12.38 8.48 -2.47
C ARG A 77 -12.77 8.78 -3.91
N LYS A 78 -13.01 7.75 -4.74
CA LYS A 78 -13.53 7.90 -6.11
C LYS A 78 -14.96 8.44 -6.13
N LYS A 79 -15.84 7.99 -5.23
CA LYS A 79 -17.23 8.46 -5.13
C LYS A 79 -17.39 9.91 -4.67
N LYS A 80 -16.36 10.50 -4.08
CA LYS A 80 -16.35 11.89 -3.57
C LYS A 80 -15.71 12.89 -4.55
N LYS A 81 -15.24 12.41 -5.70
CA LYS A 81 -14.67 13.22 -6.78
C LYS A 81 -15.73 13.37 -7.88
#